data_AF-A0A315XN58-F1
#
_entry.id   AF-A0A315XN58-F1
#
_cell.length_a   1.000
_cell.length_b   1.000
_cell.length_c   1.000
_cell.angle_alpha   90.00
_cell.angle_beta   90.00
_cell.angle_gamma   90.00
#
_symmetry.space_group_name_H-M   'P 1'
#
loop_
_entity.id
_entity.type
_entity.pdbx_description
1 polymer ?
#
loop_
_entity_poly.entity_id
_entity_poly.type
_entity_poly.pdbx_seq_one_letter_code
_entity_poly.pdbx_strand_id
1 'polypeptide(L)'
;MKKRYFLIVFIILMFSISSVSAGIFTSLLGEDSPVDEENDFEIENVSFYVYAISPRSTAEDWSNMDSDQVTYNNNDTRDWMEGLEGYVVLPTNGDYLVMNETDALKLPVIEDKLADVSYNNITCKIVEAHSPGNGMIHYLLVEDVELQNTFTKNVFE
;
A
#
# COMPACT_ATOMS: atom_id res chain seq x y z
N MET A 1 52.27 10.26 -22.26
CA MET A 1 51.09 11.07 -21.89
C MET A 1 49.86 10.60 -22.68
N LYS A 2 48.91 9.91 -22.04
CA LYS A 2 47.53 9.76 -22.53
C LYS A 2 46.60 9.74 -21.32
N LYS A 3 45.92 10.86 -21.09
CA LYS A 3 44.86 10.97 -20.08
C LYS A 3 43.68 10.11 -20.55
N ARG A 4 43.29 9.11 -19.77
CA ARG A 4 42.05 8.35 -19.98
C ARG A 4 40.97 9.00 -19.14
N TYR A 5 40.00 9.63 -19.80
CA TYR A 5 38.82 10.18 -19.17
C TYR A 5 37.91 9.01 -18.75
N PHE A 6 37.60 8.94 -17.46
CA PHE A 6 36.65 8.00 -16.89
C PHE A 6 35.25 8.57 -17.13
N LEU A 7 34.57 8.09 -18.17
CA LEU A 7 33.19 8.46 -18.47
C LEU A 7 32.28 7.61 -17.58
N ILE A 8 31.85 8.17 -16.44
CA ILE A 8 30.79 7.58 -15.63
C ILE A 8 29.47 7.95 -16.31
N VAL A 9 28.88 6.98 -16.99
CA VAL A 9 27.52 7.09 -17.53
C VAL A 9 26.56 6.85 -16.37
N PHE A 10 25.97 7.93 -15.85
CA PHE A 10 24.88 7.88 -14.88
C PHE A 10 23.60 7.46 -15.63
N ILE A 11 23.28 6.16 -15.60
CA ILE A 11 21.97 5.67 -16.05
C ILE A 11 20.98 5.97 -14.92
N ILE A 12 20.25 7.08 -15.04
CA ILE A 12 19.08 7.35 -14.21
C ILE A 12 17.98 6.41 -14.73
N LEU A 13 17.80 5.28 -14.04
CA LEU A 13 16.65 4.42 -14.20
C LEU A 13 15.42 5.16 -13.68
N MET A 14 14.73 5.85 -14.59
CA MET A 14 13.34 6.25 -14.42
C MET A 14 12.50 4.97 -14.46
N PHE A 15 12.36 4.30 -13.32
CA PHE A 15 11.35 3.26 -13.15
C PHE A 15 9.98 3.93 -13.17
N SER A 16 9.26 3.74 -14.27
CA SER A 16 7.82 3.95 -14.35
C SER A 16 7.15 3.13 -13.23
N ILE A 17 6.53 3.83 -12.28
CA ILE A 17 6.01 3.26 -11.01
C ILE A 17 4.63 2.58 -11.22
N SER A 18 4.30 2.14 -12.43
CA SER A 18 2.94 1.72 -12.77
C SER A 18 2.65 0.22 -12.57
N SER A 19 3.54 -0.54 -11.92
CA SER A 19 3.47 -2.02 -11.99
C SER A 19 3.67 -2.77 -10.67
N VAL A 20 3.84 -2.07 -9.54
CA VAL A 20 4.04 -2.75 -8.26
C VAL A 20 2.76 -3.43 -7.80
N SER A 21 1.60 -2.78 -7.89
CA SER A 21 0.30 -3.35 -7.47
C SER A 21 -0.09 -4.57 -8.30
N ALA A 22 0.01 -4.50 -9.63
CA ALA A 22 -0.30 -5.62 -10.52
C ALA A 22 0.65 -6.82 -10.31
N GLY A 23 1.93 -6.58 -10.02
CA GLY A 23 2.93 -7.63 -9.79
C GLY A 23 2.78 -8.34 -8.45
N ILE A 24 2.49 -7.60 -7.37
CA ILE A 24 2.21 -8.17 -6.05
C ILE A 24 0.92 -8.98 -6.12
N PHE A 25 -0.14 -8.45 -6.73
CA PHE A 25 -1.43 -9.14 -6.81
C PHE A 25 -1.39 -10.38 -7.71
N THR A 26 -0.64 -10.38 -8.82
CA THR A 26 -0.45 -11.58 -9.67
C THR A 26 0.36 -12.65 -8.94
N SER A 27 1.37 -12.26 -8.15
CA SER A 27 2.13 -13.19 -7.31
C SER A 27 1.31 -13.72 -6.13
N LEU A 28 0.34 -12.95 -5.63
CA LEU A 28 -0.54 -13.29 -4.52
C LEU A 28 -1.69 -14.21 -4.96
N LEU A 29 -2.26 -13.99 -6.14
CA LEU A 29 -3.45 -14.74 -6.59
C LEU A 29 -3.15 -16.14 -7.12
N GLY A 30 -1.89 -16.46 -7.45
CA GLY A 30 -1.52 -17.75 -8.04
C GLY A 30 -2.16 -17.96 -9.42
N GLU A 31 -1.36 -18.33 -10.43
CA GLU A 31 -1.95 -18.87 -11.66
C GLU A 31 -2.64 -20.20 -11.34
N ASP A 32 -3.97 -20.14 -11.22
CA ASP A 32 -4.98 -21.21 -11.36
C ASP A 32 -4.37 -22.62 -11.43
N SER A 33 -3.95 -23.15 -10.28
CA SER A 33 -3.48 -24.54 -10.12
C SER A 33 -4.23 -25.18 -8.96
N PRO A 34 -4.85 -26.34 -9.14
CA PRO A 34 -5.52 -27.01 -8.04
C PRO A 34 -4.43 -27.71 -7.21
N VAL A 35 -4.28 -27.38 -5.93
CA VAL A 35 -3.77 -28.26 -4.85
C VAL A 35 -3.73 -27.49 -3.52
N ASP A 36 -4.31 -28.14 -2.51
CA ASP A 36 -4.10 -28.14 -1.06
C ASP A 36 -3.69 -26.85 -0.32
N GLU A 37 -4.57 -26.49 0.61
CA GLU A 37 -4.38 -25.95 1.98
C GLU A 37 -2.99 -25.36 2.35
N GLU A 38 -3.03 -24.13 2.88
CA GLU A 38 -1.95 -23.35 3.51
C GLU A 38 -0.87 -22.76 2.57
N ASN A 39 -1.22 -21.71 1.82
CA ASN A 39 -0.21 -20.74 1.35
C ASN A 39 -0.16 -19.56 2.33
N ASP A 40 0.64 -19.70 3.40
CA ASP A 40 1.13 -18.55 4.18
C ASP A 40 2.09 -17.74 3.29
N PHE A 41 1.53 -16.80 2.53
CA PHE A 41 2.31 -15.95 1.64
C PHE A 41 2.81 -14.72 2.40
N GLU A 42 4.02 -14.82 2.94
CA GLU A 42 4.69 -13.69 3.60
C GLU A 42 5.63 -12.98 2.60
N ILE A 43 5.32 -11.73 2.21
CA ILE A 43 6.30 -10.86 1.55
C ILE A 43 6.88 -9.91 2.59
N GLU A 44 8.16 -10.11 2.89
CA GLU A 44 8.90 -9.22 3.78
C GLU A 44 9.47 -7.99 3.05
N ASN A 45 9.52 -6.85 3.75
CA ASN A 45 10.27 -5.64 3.37
C ASN A 45 9.79 -4.93 2.08
N VAL A 46 8.48 -4.81 1.88
CA VAL A 46 7.90 -4.02 0.78
C VAL A 46 7.84 -2.54 1.16
N SER A 47 8.16 -1.65 0.21
CA SER A 47 8.12 -0.20 0.43
C SER A 47 6.86 0.46 -0.14
N PHE A 48 6.21 1.32 0.64
CA PHE A 48 5.02 2.07 0.24
C PHE A 48 5.16 3.57 0.51
N TYR A 49 4.55 4.37 -0.37
CA TYR A 49 4.33 5.80 -0.14
C TYR A 49 2.91 6.00 0.40
N VAL A 50 2.81 6.39 1.66
CA VAL A 50 1.56 6.47 2.42
C VAL A 50 1.19 7.92 2.67
N TYR A 51 -0.05 8.28 2.38
CA TYR A 51 -0.62 9.58 2.71
C TYR A 51 -1.22 9.51 4.13
N ALA A 52 -0.39 9.77 5.14
CA ALA A 52 -0.80 9.75 6.55
C ALA A 52 -1.59 11.02 6.96
N ILE A 53 -2.61 11.39 6.17
CA ILE A 53 -3.38 12.62 6.35
C ILE A 53 -4.49 12.46 7.39
N SER A 54 -5.02 11.25 7.58
CA SER A 54 -5.92 10.82 8.68
C SER A 54 -6.21 9.32 8.53
N PRO A 55 -5.70 8.43 9.40
CA PRO A 55 -6.10 7.03 9.40
C PRO A 55 -7.61 6.90 9.61
N ARG A 56 -8.27 6.07 8.79
CA ARG A 56 -9.70 5.75 8.96
C ARG A 56 -9.81 4.41 9.67
N SER A 57 -10.80 4.24 10.53
CA SER A 57 -11.02 2.91 11.10
C SER A 57 -11.47 1.93 10.00
N THR A 58 -11.13 0.65 10.13
CA THR A 58 -11.70 -0.41 9.28
C THR A 58 -13.23 -0.40 9.33
N ALA A 59 -13.80 -0.11 10.51
CA ALA A 59 -15.23 0.03 10.73
C ALA A 59 -15.91 1.11 9.87
N GLU A 60 -15.30 2.29 9.79
CA GLU A 60 -15.76 3.38 8.94
C GLU A 60 -15.68 3.01 7.47
N ASP A 61 -14.59 2.35 7.05
CA ASP A 61 -14.37 2.04 5.64
C ASP A 61 -15.32 0.97 5.12
N TRP A 62 -15.53 -0.12 5.86
CA TRP A 62 -16.47 -1.16 5.42
C TRP A 62 -17.93 -0.68 5.46
N SER A 63 -18.30 0.22 6.40
CA SER A 63 -19.64 0.81 6.41
C SER A 63 -19.94 1.59 5.11
N ASN A 64 -18.91 2.19 4.49
CA ASN A 64 -19.04 2.82 3.19
C ASN A 64 -19.24 1.79 2.07
N MET A 65 -18.59 0.63 2.16
CA MET A 65 -18.76 -0.46 1.19
C MET A 65 -20.18 -1.01 1.18
N ASP A 66 -20.78 -1.18 2.36
CA ASP A 66 -22.16 -1.63 2.52
C ASP A 66 -23.17 -0.67 1.86
N SER A 67 -22.82 0.62 1.80
CA SER A 67 -23.65 1.65 1.17
C SER A 67 -23.55 1.69 -0.35
N ASP A 68 -22.49 1.13 -0.95
CA ASP A 68 -22.22 1.10 -2.39
C ASP A 68 -21.94 -0.32 -2.90
N GLN A 69 -22.93 -1.20 -2.76
CA GLN A 69 -22.85 -2.61 -3.17
C GLN A 69 -22.68 -2.81 -4.70
N VAL A 70 -22.87 -1.75 -5.51
CA VAL A 70 -22.66 -1.82 -6.96
C VAL A 70 -21.16 -1.77 -7.26
N THR A 71 -20.43 -0.93 -6.53
CA THR A 71 -18.99 -0.77 -6.63
C THR A 71 -18.24 -1.83 -5.82
N TYR A 72 -18.77 -2.17 -4.64
CA TYR A 72 -18.20 -3.14 -3.71
C TYR A 72 -19.00 -4.44 -3.74
N ASN A 73 -18.56 -5.39 -4.56
CA ASN A 73 -19.27 -6.63 -4.81
C ASN A 73 -18.61 -7.87 -4.18
N ASN A 74 -17.61 -7.68 -3.30
CA ASN A 74 -16.99 -8.76 -2.56
C ASN A 74 -17.34 -8.72 -1.07
N ASN A 75 -18.20 -9.64 -0.64
CA ASN A 75 -18.57 -9.80 0.77
C ASN A 75 -17.42 -10.33 1.63
N ASP A 76 -16.46 -11.08 1.06
CA ASP A 76 -15.37 -11.68 1.82
C ASP A 76 -14.43 -10.60 2.38
N THR A 77 -14.13 -9.58 1.57
CA THR A 77 -13.32 -8.43 2.02
C THR A 77 -14.02 -7.63 3.11
N ARG A 78 -15.35 -7.46 3.01
CA ARG A 78 -16.15 -6.83 4.08
C ARG A 78 -16.06 -7.64 5.37
N ASP A 79 -16.35 -8.93 5.32
CA ASP A 79 -16.38 -9.81 6.50
C ASP A 79 -15.00 -9.88 7.16
N TRP A 80 -13.93 -9.85 6.35
CA TRP A 80 -12.56 -9.73 6.82
C TRP A 80 -12.30 -8.41 7.57
N MET A 81 -12.70 -7.26 7.01
CA MET A 81 -12.56 -5.95 7.69
C MET A 81 -13.39 -5.84 8.97
N GLU A 82 -14.55 -6.49 9.05
CA GLU A 82 -15.37 -6.53 10.26
C GLU A 82 -14.62 -7.20 11.43
N GLY A 83 -13.77 -8.19 11.15
CA GLY A 83 -12.96 -8.89 12.15
C GLY A 83 -11.72 -8.15 12.65
N LEU A 84 -11.37 -7.01 12.03
CA LEU A 84 -10.13 -6.28 12.30
C LEU A 84 -10.32 -5.12 13.30
N GLU A 85 -10.67 -5.45 14.54
CA GLU A 85 -10.74 -4.47 15.63
C GLU A 85 -9.35 -3.90 15.96
N GLY A 86 -9.23 -2.57 16.07
CA GLY A 86 -7.96 -1.89 16.35
C GLY A 86 -7.03 -1.74 15.15
N TYR A 87 -7.56 -1.90 13.93
CA TYR A 87 -6.86 -1.63 12.68
C TYR A 87 -7.39 -0.37 12.01
N VAL A 88 -6.51 0.27 11.24
CA VAL A 88 -6.82 1.46 10.47
C VAL A 88 -6.41 1.29 9.02
N VAL A 89 -7.11 2.02 8.15
CA VAL A 89 -6.89 2.09 6.72
C VAL A 89 -6.17 3.39 6.38
N LEU A 90 -5.06 3.27 5.65
CA LEU A 90 -4.29 4.39 5.12
C LEU A 90 -4.17 4.31 3.60
N PRO A 91 -4.48 5.39 2.87
CA PRO A 91 -4.34 5.43 1.43
C PRO A 91 -2.87 5.49 1.00
N THR A 92 -2.54 4.80 -0.08
CA THR A 92 -1.25 4.87 -0.79
C THR A 92 -1.45 5.33 -2.24
N ASN A 93 -0.37 5.37 -3.02
CA ASN A 93 -0.40 5.67 -4.45
C ASN A 93 -0.85 4.49 -5.33
N GLY A 94 -1.84 3.70 -4.89
CA GLY A 94 -2.36 2.58 -5.70
C GLY A 94 -3.14 1.53 -4.94
N ASP A 95 -2.93 1.41 -3.63
CA ASP A 95 -3.57 0.44 -2.73
C ASP A 95 -4.00 1.11 -1.40
N TYR A 96 -4.78 0.42 -0.59
CA TYR A 96 -5.06 0.76 0.81
C TYR A 96 -4.26 -0.16 1.72
N LEU A 97 -3.51 0.41 2.67
CA LEU A 97 -2.88 -0.38 3.72
C LEU A 97 -3.80 -0.48 4.91
N VAL A 98 -3.98 -1.69 5.41
CA VAL A 98 -4.64 -2.00 6.67
C VAL A 98 -3.55 -2.39 7.66
N MET A 99 -3.44 -1.64 8.76
CA MET A 99 -2.40 -1.88 9.78
C MET A 99 -2.95 -1.60 11.16
N ASN A 100 -2.32 -2.19 12.17
CA ASN A 100 -2.65 -1.94 13.57
C ASN A 100 -2.50 -0.44 13.90
N GLU A 101 -3.38 0.09 14.76
CA GLU A 101 -3.32 1.49 15.21
C GLU A 101 -1.94 1.92 15.77
N THR A 102 -1.28 1.04 16.53
CA THR A 102 0.08 1.23 17.07
C THR A 102 1.11 1.44 15.97
N ASP A 103 1.01 0.70 14.87
CA ASP A 103 1.89 0.86 13.72
C ASP A 103 1.59 2.15 12.97
N ALA A 104 0.31 2.49 12.82
CA ALA A 104 -0.09 3.76 12.23
C ALA A 104 0.40 4.98 13.05
N LEU A 105 0.44 4.87 14.38
CA LEU A 105 0.95 5.93 15.27
C LEU A 105 2.45 6.21 15.11
N LYS A 106 3.22 5.31 14.48
CA LYS A 106 4.63 5.57 14.12
C LYS A 106 4.77 6.57 12.97
N LEU A 107 3.70 6.81 12.22
CA LEU A 107 3.72 7.62 11.01
C LEU A 107 3.44 9.09 11.35
N PRO A 108 4.30 10.03 10.90
CA PRO A 108 4.03 11.45 11.03
C PRO A 108 2.72 11.81 10.33
N VAL A 109 1.81 12.50 11.03
CA VAL A 109 0.60 13.04 10.43
C VAL A 109 0.99 14.12 9.43
N ILE A 110 0.48 14.00 8.22
CA ILE A 110 0.72 14.93 7.14
C ILE A 110 -0.44 15.93 7.14
N GLU A 111 -0.20 17.11 7.70
CA GLU A 111 -1.17 18.20 7.62
C GLU A 111 -1.18 18.77 6.20
N ASP A 112 -2.30 18.55 5.50
CA ASP A 112 -2.51 18.95 4.12
C ASP A 112 -2.34 20.48 3.98
N LYS A 113 -1.22 20.90 3.39
CA LYS A 113 -1.14 22.22 2.75
C LYS A 113 -1.46 21.98 1.29
N LEU A 114 -2.55 22.61 0.82
CA LEU A 114 -3.16 22.48 -0.52
C LEU A 114 -2.22 22.59 -1.75
N ALA A 115 -0.91 22.76 -1.57
CA ALA A 115 0.09 22.92 -2.63
C ALA A 115 1.14 21.79 -2.73
N ASP A 116 1.32 20.97 -1.69
CA ASP A 116 2.40 19.99 -1.64
C ASP A 116 1.85 18.59 -1.37
N VAL A 117 2.15 17.63 -2.25
CA VAL A 117 1.85 16.22 -2.00
C VAL A 117 2.96 15.69 -1.10
N SER A 118 2.62 15.45 0.16
CA SER A 118 3.53 14.84 1.12
C SER A 118 3.15 13.38 1.35
N TYR A 119 4.15 12.52 1.49
CA TYR A 119 3.97 11.10 1.76
C TYR A 119 5.09 10.57 2.66
N ASN A 120 4.75 9.61 3.51
CA ASN A 120 5.72 8.83 4.27
C ASN A 120 6.14 7.63 3.43
N ASN A 121 7.45 7.42 3.28
CA ASN A 121 7.97 6.17 2.78
C ASN A 121 8.16 5.21 3.94
N ILE A 122 7.46 4.09 3.89
CA ILE A 122 7.52 3.05 4.91
C ILE A 122 8.01 1.75 4.30
N THR A 123 8.58 0.89 5.13
CA THR A 123 8.72 -0.54 4.84
C THR A 123 7.81 -1.33 5.75
N CYS A 124 7.27 -2.44 5.26
CA CYS A 124 6.43 -3.33 6.03
C CYS A 124 6.44 -4.75 5.46
N LYS A 125 5.90 -5.69 6.22
CA LYS A 125 5.56 -7.04 5.77
C LYS A 125 4.12 -7.06 5.28
N ILE A 126 3.86 -7.66 4.12
CA ILE A 126 2.49 -7.95 3.67
C ILE A 126 2.10 -9.32 4.21
N VAL A 127 0.97 -9.36 4.92
CA VAL A 127 0.43 -10.59 5.55
C VAL A 127 -0.68 -11.18 4.70
N GLU A 128 -1.57 -10.33 4.19
CA GLU A 128 -2.75 -10.75 3.46
C GLU A 128 -3.18 -9.65 2.50
N ALA A 129 -3.88 -9.98 1.41
CA ALA A 129 -4.55 -8.97 0.61
C ALA A 129 -5.96 -9.38 0.21
N HIS A 130 -6.80 -8.35 0.10
CA HIS A 130 -8.21 -8.47 -0.17
C HIS A 130 -8.62 -7.53 -1.29
N SER A 131 -9.42 -8.03 -2.22
CA SER A 131 -9.98 -7.22 -3.29
C SER A 131 -11.46 -6.97 -3.03
N PRO A 132 -11.88 -5.71 -2.84
CA PRO A 132 -13.26 -5.42 -2.47
C PRO A 132 -14.21 -5.50 -3.69
N GLY A 133 -13.67 -5.73 -4.89
CA GLY A 133 -14.41 -5.93 -6.13
C GLY A 133 -13.52 -5.85 -7.37
N ASN A 134 -14.09 -6.16 -8.54
CA ASN A 134 -13.30 -6.23 -9.78
C ASN A 134 -12.84 -4.83 -10.23
N GLY A 135 -11.53 -4.66 -10.46
CA GLY A 135 -10.92 -3.39 -10.88
C GLY A 135 -10.80 -2.33 -9.78
N MET A 136 -10.98 -2.73 -8.52
CA MET A 136 -10.89 -1.86 -7.36
C MET A 136 -9.48 -1.85 -6.75
N ILE A 137 -9.17 -0.76 -6.05
CA ILE A 137 -7.97 -0.60 -5.23
C ILE A 137 -7.98 -1.68 -4.12
N HIS A 138 -6.89 -2.42 -3.97
CA HIS A 138 -6.79 -3.54 -3.04
C HIS A 138 -6.54 -3.07 -1.60
N TYR A 139 -6.95 -3.89 -0.64
CA TYR A 139 -6.61 -3.75 0.78
C TYR A 139 -5.49 -4.71 1.13
N LEU A 140 -4.38 -4.20 1.65
CA LEU A 140 -3.21 -4.98 2.04
C LEU A 140 -3.08 -4.94 3.56
N LEU A 141 -3.20 -6.08 4.23
CA LEU A 141 -2.84 -6.22 5.62
C LEU A 141 -1.33 -6.16 5.75
N VAL A 142 -0.83 -5.25 6.58
CA VAL A 142 0.60 -5.11 6.80
C VAL A 142 0.96 -5.08 8.27
N GLU A 143 2.15 -5.60 8.54
CA GLU A 143 2.79 -5.65 9.86
C GLU A 143 4.22 -5.12 9.76
N ASP A 144 4.88 -4.98 10.91
CA ASP A 144 6.27 -4.53 11.02
C ASP A 144 6.52 -3.20 10.30
N VAL A 145 5.60 -2.25 10.47
CA VAL A 145 5.70 -0.94 9.82
C VAL A 145 6.86 -0.14 10.39
N GLU A 146 7.77 0.25 9.51
CA GLU A 146 8.93 1.08 9.80
C GLU A 146 8.96 2.31 8.88
N LEU A 147 9.04 3.50 9.48
CA LEU A 147 9.23 4.75 8.74
C LEU A 147 10.67 4.83 8.25
N GLN A 148 10.85 4.89 6.93
CA GLN A 148 12.17 5.09 6.32
C GLN A 148 12.50 6.57 6.20
N ASN A 149 11.63 7.34 5.53
CA ASN A 149 11.80 8.76 5.29
C ASN A 149 10.45 9.44 5.04
N THR A 150 10.37 10.73 5.31
CA THR A 150 9.24 11.58 4.90
C THR A 150 9.64 12.41 3.68
N PHE A 151 8.79 12.42 2.66
CA PHE A 151 9.02 13.19 1.44
C PHE A 151 7.91 14.22 1.26
N THR A 152 8.30 15.43 0.87
CA THR A 152 7.39 16.49 0.46
C THR A 152 7.71 16.83 -0.99
N LYS A 153 6.74 16.61 -1.89
CA LYS A 153 6.86 16.99 -3.30
C LYS A 153 6.02 18.24 -3.55
N ASN A 154 6.69 19.34 -3.86
CA ASN A 154 6.01 20.55 -4.35
C ASN A 154 5.42 20.23 -5.73
N VAL A 155 4.12 20.41 -5.91
CA VAL A 155 3.45 20.11 -7.19
C VAL A 155 3.61 21.25 -8.21
N PHE A 156 4.20 22.38 -7.79
CA PHE A 156 4.27 23.62 -8.55
C PHE A 156 5.65 24.00 -9.12
N GLU A 157 6.61 23.08 -9.24
CA GLU A 157 7.88 23.32 -9.95
C GLU A 157 7.88 22.78 -11.39
#